data_AF-A0A7W2YP33-F1
#
_entry.id   AF-A0A7W2YP33-F1
#
_cell.length_a   1.000
_cell.length_b   1.000
_cell.length_c   1.000
_cell.angle_alpha   90.00
_cell.angle_beta   90.00
_cell.angle_gamma   90.00
#
_symmetry.space_group_name_H-M   'P 1'
#
loop_
_entity.id
_entity.type
_entity.pdbx_description
1 polymer ?
#
loop_
_entity_poly.entity_id
_entity_poly.type
_entity_poly.pdbx_seq_one_letter_code
_entity_poly.pdbx_strand_id
1 'polypeptide(L)'
;MNKQLSITIVIALLLNTVSTVANSTQLTAKELAKKAIIVDTHIDAPSKLLAEWRDLGSITPNREFDYSSAYSGGLNVAFMSIYTSASDDQQGKAKQNAHIQI
;
A
#
# COMPACT_ATOMS: atom_id res chain seq x y z
N MET A 1 -50.77 -14.32 -31.78
CA MET A 1 -49.53 -13.50 -31.65
C MET A 1 -48.78 -13.52 -32.96
N ASN A 2 -48.38 -12.36 -33.48
CA ASN A 2 -47.71 -12.25 -34.77
C ASN A 2 -46.32 -12.91 -34.70
N LYS A 3 -45.98 -13.79 -35.65
CA LYS A 3 -44.73 -14.58 -35.65
C LYS A 3 -43.49 -13.66 -35.59
N GLN A 4 -43.60 -12.48 -36.19
CA GLN A 4 -42.61 -11.39 -36.12
C GLN A 4 -42.42 -10.87 -34.69
N LEU A 5 -43.51 -10.68 -33.94
CA LEU A 5 -43.46 -10.19 -32.56
C LEU A 5 -42.78 -11.19 -31.62
N SER A 6 -43.03 -12.49 -31.83
CA SER A 6 -42.37 -13.56 -31.05
C SER A 6 -40.87 -13.65 -31.32
N ILE A 7 -40.43 -13.46 -32.57
CA ILE A 7 -39.01 -13.48 -32.94
C ILE A 7 -38.28 -12.27 -32.34
N THR A 8 -38.88 -11.07 -32.40
CA THR A 8 -38.28 -9.86 -31.81
C THR A 8 -38.11 -9.97 -30.30
N ILE A 9 -39.08 -10.57 -29.59
CA ILE A 9 -38.98 -10.79 -28.14
C ILE A 9 -37.86 -11.78 -27.81
N VAL A 10 -37.73 -12.88 -28.56
CA VAL A 10 -36.68 -13.89 -28.34
C VAL A 10 -35.29 -13.30 -28.60
N ILE A 11 -35.14 -12.51 -29.67
CA ILE A 11 -33.88 -11.81 -29.98
C ILE A 11 -33.55 -10.79 -28.88
N ALA A 12 -34.52 -9.99 -28.43
CA ALA A 12 -34.31 -9.04 -27.33
C ALA A 12 -33.92 -9.75 -26.02
N LEU A 13 -34.48 -10.93 -25.73
CA LEU A 13 -34.11 -11.72 -24.56
C LEU A 13 -32.68 -12.28 -24.67
N LEU A 14 -32.28 -12.75 -25.85
CA LEU A 14 -30.95 -13.28 -26.14
C LEU A 14 -29.86 -12.19 -26.12
N LEU A 15 -30.17 -10.95 -26.50
CA LEU A 15 -29.21 -9.84 -26.43
C LEU A 15 -28.94 -9.37 -24.99
N ASN A 16 -29.88 -9.54 -24.07
CA ASN A 16 -29.70 -9.15 -22.66
C ASN A 16 -28.83 -10.13 -21.86
N THR A 17 -28.63 -11.37 -22.33
CA THR A 17 -27.81 -12.38 -21.61
C THR A 17 -26.32 -12.34 -21.98
N VAL A 18 -25.94 -11.63 -23.05
CA VAL A 18 -24.54 -11.57 -23.53
C VAL A 18 -23.68 -10.55 -22.76
N SER A 19 -24.29 -9.58 -22.08
CA SER A 19 -23.56 -8.50 -21.40
C SER A 19 -22.94 -8.88 -20.04
N THR A 20 -22.99 -10.15 -19.61
CA THR A 20 -22.52 -10.56 -18.27
C THR A 20 -21.23 -11.37 -18.23
N VAL A 21 -20.53 -11.57 -19.37
CA VAL A 21 -19.42 -12.56 -19.45
C VAL A 21 -18.02 -11.97 -19.62
N ALA A 22 -17.80 -10.71 -19.26
CA ALA A 22 -16.47 -10.10 -19.27
C ALA A 22 -16.15 -9.40 -17.94
N ASN A 23 -16.24 -10.15 -16.83
CA ASN A 23 -15.66 -9.71 -15.57
C ASN A 23 -14.45 -10.60 -15.27
N SER A 24 -13.32 -10.35 -15.93
CA SER A 24 -12.04 -10.83 -15.42
C SER A 24 -11.91 -10.29 -14.00
N THR A 25 -11.91 -11.16 -12.99
CA THR A 25 -11.88 -10.79 -11.57
C THR A 25 -10.53 -10.16 -11.23
N GLN A 26 -10.36 -8.90 -11.62
CA GLN A 26 -9.21 -8.08 -11.26
C GLN A 26 -9.31 -7.81 -9.76
N LEU A 27 -8.27 -8.21 -9.03
CA LEU A 27 -8.16 -7.90 -7.61
C LEU A 27 -8.14 -6.38 -7.45
N THR A 28 -8.89 -5.88 -6.46
CA THR A 28 -8.69 -4.52 -5.99
C THR A 28 -7.26 -4.36 -5.48
N ALA A 29 -6.73 -3.14 -5.48
CA ALA A 29 -5.37 -2.88 -4.97
C ALA A 29 -5.19 -3.38 -3.53
N LYS A 30 -6.23 -3.25 -2.69
CA LYS A 30 -6.23 -3.76 -1.31
C LYS A 30 -6.14 -5.28 -1.27
N GLU A 31 -6.90 -5.99 -2.10
CA GLU A 31 -6.84 -7.45 -2.17
C GLU A 31 -5.49 -7.94 -2.71
N LEU A 32 -4.93 -7.25 -3.69
CA LEU A 32 -3.60 -7.55 -4.21
C LEU A 32 -2.53 -7.35 -3.12
N ALA A 33 -2.58 -6.23 -2.40
CA ALA A 33 -1.65 -5.93 -1.32
C ALA A 33 -1.69 -6.97 -0.19
N LYS A 34 -2.87 -7.51 0.11
CA LYS A 34 -3.03 -8.59 1.11
C LYS A 34 -2.62 -9.98 0.61
N LYS A 35 -2.47 -10.17 -0.70
CA LYS A 35 -2.07 -11.44 -1.32
C LYS A 35 -0.59 -11.49 -1.71
N ALA A 36 0.06 -10.33 -1.80
CA ALA A 36 1.49 -10.22 -2.11
C ALA A 36 2.32 -10.05 -0.83
N ILE A 37 3.64 -10.28 -0.95
CA ILE A 37 4.60 -9.80 0.03
C ILE A 37 5.02 -8.40 -0.39
N ILE A 38 4.71 -7.40 0.44
CA ILE A 38 5.15 -6.02 0.24
C ILE A 38 6.39 -5.76 1.09
N VAL A 39 7.42 -5.25 0.43
CA VAL A 39 8.67 -4.82 1.04
C VAL A 39 8.86 -3.35 0.73
N ASP A 40 9.00 -2.53 1.77
CA ASP A 40 9.48 -1.16 1.64
C ASP A 40 10.96 -1.15 2.02
N THR A 41 11.80 -0.76 1.07
CA THR A 41 13.26 -0.78 1.20
C THR A 41 13.83 0.48 1.84
N HIS A 42 13.02 1.50 2.15
CA HIS A 42 13.53 2.78 2.66
C HIS A 42 12.49 3.56 3.49
N ILE A 43 12.46 3.30 4.81
CA ILE A 43 11.60 4.03 5.74
C ILE A 43 12.45 4.88 6.69
N ASP A 44 12.27 6.20 6.64
CA ASP A 44 13.06 7.17 7.41
C ASP A 44 12.64 7.32 8.89
N ALA A 45 11.83 6.41 9.41
CA ALA A 45 11.29 6.47 10.77
C ALA A 45 12.36 6.63 11.87
N PRO A 46 13.53 5.97 11.83
CA PRO A 46 14.56 6.13 12.88
C PRO A 46 15.03 7.57 13.02
N SER A 47 15.46 8.20 11.93
CA SER A 47 15.93 9.60 11.95
C SER A 47 14.84 10.57 12.42
N LYS A 48 13.57 10.32 12.05
CA LYS A 48 12.42 11.12 12.46
C LYS A 48 12.05 10.92 13.93
N LEU A 49 12.36 9.78 14.53
CA LEU A 49 12.19 9.52 15.96
C LEU A 49 13.27 10.20 16.81
N LEU A 50 14.48 10.34 16.28
CA LEU A 50 15.53 11.12 16.95
C LEU A 50 15.18 12.61 17.05
N ALA A 51 14.53 13.15 16.02
CA ALA A 51 14.11 14.56 16.02
C ALA A 51 12.97 14.83 17.00
N GLU A 52 12.01 13.90 17.10
CA GLU A 52 10.87 14.00 18.01
C GLU A 52 10.33 12.60 18.29
N TRP A 53 10.38 12.20 19.56
CA TRP A 53 9.88 10.92 20.03
C TRP A 53 8.37 10.78 19.82
N ARG A 54 7.95 9.66 19.23
CA ARG A 54 6.55 9.29 19.04
C ARG A 54 6.38 7.78 19.17
N ASP A 55 5.24 7.36 19.71
CA ASP A 55 4.84 5.97 19.64
C ASP A 55 4.37 5.63 18.22
N LEU A 56 5.07 4.70 17.57
CA LEU A 56 4.74 4.18 16.23
C LEU A 56 4.01 2.83 16.29
N GLY A 57 3.68 2.31 17.48
CA GLY A 57 2.90 1.09 17.63
C GLY A 57 1.41 1.27 17.33
N SER A 58 0.93 2.51 17.42
CA SER A 58 -0.46 2.92 17.16
C SER A 58 -0.52 3.95 16.02
N ILE A 59 -1.72 4.33 15.59
CA ILE A 59 -1.88 5.41 14.60
C ILE A 59 -1.20 6.68 15.12
N THR A 60 -0.24 7.19 14.35
CA THR A 60 0.57 8.33 14.75
C THR A 60 0.25 9.52 13.84
N PRO A 61 -0.51 10.53 14.31
CA PRO A 61 -0.83 11.69 13.49
C PRO A 61 0.42 12.43 13.01
N ASN A 62 0.37 12.92 11.78
CA ASN A 62 1.45 13.66 11.12
C ASN A 62 2.74 12.86 10.94
N ARG A 63 2.64 11.53 10.81
CA ARG A 63 3.75 10.65 10.43
C ARG A 63 3.36 9.81 9.22
N GLU A 64 4.36 9.47 8.41
CA GLU A 64 4.19 8.65 7.21
C GLU A 64 4.17 7.15 7.52
N PHE A 65 4.89 6.75 8.58
CA PHE A 65 4.97 5.38 9.04
C PHE A 65 4.46 5.27 10.48
N ASP A 66 3.53 4.33 10.68
CA ASP A 66 3.21 3.72 11.96
C ASP A 66 2.80 2.26 11.72
N TYR A 67 2.91 1.42 12.75
CA TYR A 67 2.67 -0.02 12.66
C TYR A 67 1.21 -0.34 12.29
N SER A 68 0.24 0.39 12.85
CA SER A 68 -1.18 0.14 12.60
C SER A 68 -1.54 0.41 11.13
N SER A 69 -1.05 1.52 10.59
CA SER A 69 -1.18 1.92 9.19
C SER A 69 -0.44 0.96 8.27
N ALA A 70 0.81 0.61 8.57
CA ALA A 70 1.59 -0.35 7.78
C ALA A 70 0.93 -1.73 7.72
N TYR A 71 0.49 -2.25 8.87
CA TYR A 71 -0.21 -3.52 8.97
C TYR A 71 -1.55 -3.50 8.21
N SER A 72 -2.34 -2.45 8.39
CA SER A 72 -3.63 -2.31 7.70
C SER A 72 -3.45 -2.17 6.18
N GLY A 73 -2.39 -1.49 5.73
CA GLY A 73 -2.00 -1.35 4.32
C GLY A 73 -1.44 -2.62 3.69
N GLY A 74 -0.93 -3.57 4.49
CA GLY A 74 -0.38 -4.85 4.00
C GLY A 74 1.14 -4.87 3.82
N LEU A 75 1.88 -3.94 4.43
CA LEU A 75 3.34 -4.00 4.46
C LEU A 75 3.80 -5.21 5.29
N ASN A 76 4.67 -6.05 4.72
CA ASN A 76 5.19 -7.24 5.40
C ASN A 76 6.61 -7.01 5.94
N VAL A 77 7.45 -6.33 5.17
CA VAL A 77 8.85 -6.09 5.55
C VAL A 77 9.15 -4.61 5.42
N ALA A 78 9.55 -4.02 6.54
CA ALA A 78 9.93 -2.62 6.66
C ALA A 78 11.44 -2.52 6.84
N PHE A 79 12.16 -1.97 5.87
CA PHE A 79 13.57 -1.62 6.02
C PHE A 79 13.68 -0.19 6.55
N MET A 80 14.08 -0.08 7.82
CA MET A 80 14.30 1.19 8.48
C MET A 80 15.66 1.76 8.08
N SER A 81 15.68 2.92 7.43
CA SER A 81 16.91 3.54 6.96
C SER A 81 17.68 4.13 8.15
N ILE A 82 19.00 3.88 8.17
CA ILE A 82 19.93 4.56 9.07
C ILE A 82 20.59 5.66 8.27
N TYR A 83 20.09 6.88 8.43
CA TYR A 83 20.51 8.04 7.64
C TYR A 83 21.47 8.94 8.42
N THR A 84 22.53 9.41 7.76
CA THR A 84 23.44 10.44 8.28
C THR A 84 23.65 11.49 7.22
N SER A 85 23.60 12.77 7.58
CA SER A 85 23.78 13.86 6.62
C SER A 85 25.26 14.07 6.24
N ALA A 86 25.51 14.70 5.10
CA ALA A 86 26.86 15.14 4.72
C ALA A 86 27.47 16.09 5.76
N SER A 87 26.64 16.90 6.43
CA SER A 87 27.09 17.79 7.51
C SER A 87 27.54 16.99 8.75
N ASP A 88 26.87 15.88 9.08
CA ASP A 88 27.30 15.01 10.17
C ASP A 88 28.63 14.35 9.88
N ASP A 89 28.87 13.97 8.62
CA ASP A 89 30.15 13.40 8.18
C ASP A 89 31.29 14.43 8.27
N GLN A 90 31.06 15.65 7.76
CA GLN A 90 32.01 16.77 7.89
C GLN A 90 32.35 17.11 9.34
N GLN A 91 31.40 16.91 10.26
CA GLN A 91 31.60 17.11 11.70
C GLN A 91 32.20 15.88 12.42
N GLY A 92 32.46 14.77 11.72
CA GLY A 92 32.94 13.52 12.32
C GLY A 92 31.91 12.78 13.17
N LYS A 93 30.61 13.13 13.05
CA LYS A 93 29.50 12.59 13.83
C LYS A 93 28.72 11.49 13.13
N ALA A 94 28.92 11.28 11.82
CA ALA A 94 28.13 10.31 11.03
C ALA A 94 28.04 8.93 11.70
N LYS A 95 29.17 8.32 12.07
CA LYS A 95 29.17 6.99 12.72
C LYS A 95 28.40 6.97 14.04
N GLN A 96 28.54 8.01 14.86
CA GLN A 96 27.81 8.12 16.13
C GLN A 96 26.30 8.24 15.88
N ASN A 97 25.89 9.13 14.97
CA ASN A 97 24.47 9.34 14.65
C ASN A 97 23.84 8.10 14.00
N ALA A 98 24.59 7.35 13.19
CA ALA A 98 24.14 6.07 12.66
C ALA A 98 23.89 5.06 13.79
N HIS A 99 24.81 4.96 14.75
CA HIS A 99 24.68 4.01 15.86
C HIS A 99 23.48 4.30 16.76
N ILE A 100 23.12 5.58 16.96
CA ILE A 100 21.96 5.98 17.78
C ILE A 100 20.62 5.55 17.14
N GLN A 101 20.59 5.29 15.82
CA GLN A 101 19.38 4.89 15.09
C GLN A 101 19.17 3.37 15.02
N ILE A 102 20.13 2.56 15.48
CA ILE A 102 20.07 1.09 15.49
C ILE A 102 19.42 0.62 16.79
#